data_AF-A0A4Y3RFT1-F1
#
_entry.id   AF-A0A4Y3RFT1-F1
#
_cell.length_a   1.000
_cell.length_b   1.000
_cell.length_c   1.000
_cell.angle_alpha   90.00
_cell.angle_beta   90.00
_cell.angle_gamma   90.00
#
_symmetry.space_group_name_H-M   'P 1'
#
loop_
_entity.id
_entity.type
_entity.pdbx_description
1 polymer ?
#
loop_
_entity_poly.entity_id
_entity_poly.type
_entity_poly.pdbx_seq_one_letter_code
_entity_poly.pdbx_strand_id
1 'polypeptide(L)'
;MRFHLIGPFQIVGFDGGVLPAGSPKVSQVLALLLTHANTPVTPDTLIRELWQHGPPRSALNTVQTYVHHARRLVALPDVRPDGGRPVLSTQFGGYTMHVDEAAVDVKVFEGMVSRGKEEFRAGRYEASADALGSALGLWRGPVLSNVPTGGVLAGRIVHLEELRIRALEVRIEALRLLGRLRELIPELRALVHDYPLNEWFHGRLIAALHEAGRRAEALDAYRSVRRLLRDELGLEPSPDVQRLHERVLSPLRVPSAPAATLDGDGQPEMPRGADSATSARRAGMSS
;
A
#
# COMPACT_ATOMS: atom_id res chain seq x y z
N MET A 1 -5.60 -24.65 -0.84
CA MET A 1 -4.64 -24.36 0.23
C MET A 1 -4.04 -22.98 0.01
N ARG A 2 -4.00 -22.15 1.06
CA ARG A 2 -3.31 -20.85 1.08
C ARG A 2 -2.52 -20.70 2.38
N PHE A 3 -1.41 -19.99 2.31
CA PHE A 3 -0.55 -19.64 3.42
C PHE A 3 -0.57 -18.14 3.62
N HIS A 4 -0.79 -17.77 4.87
CA HIS A 4 -0.94 -16.41 5.29
C HIS A 4 0.17 -16.10 6.28
N LEU A 5 1.09 -15.22 5.91
CA LEU A 5 2.25 -14.82 6.70
C LEU A 5 2.23 -13.31 6.99
N ILE A 6 1.50 -12.50 6.19
CA ILE A 6 1.36 -11.06 6.41
C ILE A 6 0.23 -10.82 7.43
N GLY A 7 0.61 -10.81 8.70
CA GLY A 7 -0.29 -10.88 9.85
C GLY A 7 -0.01 -12.16 10.66
N PRO A 8 -0.98 -12.66 11.44
CA PRO A 8 -0.87 -13.96 12.08
C PRO A 8 -0.64 -15.06 11.03
N PHE A 9 0.30 -15.95 11.30
CA PHE A 9 0.54 -17.14 10.49
C PHE A 9 -0.68 -18.05 10.51
N GLN A 10 -1.24 -18.30 9.33
CA GLN A 10 -2.39 -19.18 9.14
C GLN A 10 -2.17 -20.07 7.91
N ILE A 11 -2.69 -21.30 8.02
CA ILE A 11 -2.77 -22.25 6.90
C ILE A 11 -4.25 -22.44 6.63
N VAL A 12 -4.68 -22.09 5.43
CA VAL A 12 -6.09 -22.17 5.03
C VAL A 12 -6.26 -23.35 4.09
N GLY A 13 -7.15 -24.28 4.46
CA GLY A 13 -7.53 -25.45 3.69
C GLY A 13 -8.19 -25.10 2.35
N PHE A 14 -8.54 -26.11 1.55
CA PHE A 14 -9.32 -25.88 0.33
C PHE A 14 -10.78 -25.52 0.59
N ASP A 15 -11.31 -25.96 1.73
CA ASP A 15 -12.64 -25.63 2.24
C ASP A 15 -12.73 -24.22 2.84
N GLY A 16 -11.60 -23.51 2.94
CA GLY A 16 -11.52 -22.18 3.57
C GLY A 16 -11.32 -22.22 5.09
N GLY A 17 -11.25 -23.41 5.71
CA GLY A 17 -11.00 -23.57 7.13
C GLY A 17 -9.57 -23.17 7.52
N VAL A 18 -9.42 -22.50 8.68
CA VAL A 18 -8.10 -22.22 9.26
C VAL A 18 -7.62 -23.44 10.03
N LEU A 19 -6.48 -23.97 9.63
CA LEU A 19 -5.87 -25.15 10.22
C LEU A 19 -4.89 -24.77 11.31
N PRO A 20 -4.76 -25.59 12.38
CA PRO A 20 -3.77 -25.35 13.41
C PRO A 20 -2.37 -25.40 12.82
N ALA A 21 -1.56 -24.37 13.07
CA ALA A 21 -0.19 -24.25 12.55
C ALA A 21 0.84 -25.17 13.26
N GLY A 22 0.38 -26.07 14.13
CA GLY A 22 1.21 -26.96 14.93
C GLY A 22 1.80 -26.29 16.18
N SER A 23 2.85 -26.89 16.74
CA SER A 23 3.59 -26.29 17.86
C SER A 23 4.35 -25.02 17.40
N PRO A 24 4.68 -24.07 18.30
CA PRO A 24 5.35 -22.83 17.93
C PRO A 24 6.64 -23.02 17.11
N LYS A 25 7.45 -24.04 17.43
CA LYS A 25 8.69 -24.36 16.69
C LYS A 25 8.41 -24.97 15.31
N VAL A 26 7.33 -25.74 15.16
CA VAL A 26 6.90 -26.27 13.85
C VAL A 26 6.36 -25.13 12.97
N SER A 27 5.56 -24.22 13.53
CA SER A 27 5.09 -23.02 12.82
C SER A 27 6.26 -22.13 12.40
N GLN A 28 7.28 -21.97 13.26
CA GLN A 28 8.51 -21.23 12.94
C GLN A 28 9.26 -21.86 11.75
N VAL A 29 9.43 -23.19 11.73
CA VAL A 29 10.02 -23.91 10.59
C VAL A 29 9.20 -23.72 9.32
N LEU A 30 7.88 -23.87 9.40
CA LEU A 30 6.99 -23.68 8.24
C LEU A 30 7.08 -22.25 7.70
N ALA A 31 7.01 -21.24 8.57
CA ALA A 31 7.14 -19.84 8.18
C ALA A 31 8.48 -19.55 7.50
N LEU A 32 9.59 -20.08 8.03
CA LEU A 32 10.90 -19.92 7.40
C LEU A 32 10.97 -20.57 6.01
N LEU A 33 10.40 -21.77 5.85
CA LEU A 33 10.38 -22.46 4.57
C LEU A 33 9.44 -21.77 3.55
N LEU A 34 8.30 -21.24 3.98
CA LEU A 34 7.32 -20.55 3.14
C LEU A 34 7.80 -19.15 2.72
N THR A 35 8.52 -18.44 3.58
CA THR A 35 9.18 -17.17 3.19
C THR A 35 10.23 -17.39 2.10
N HIS A 36 10.83 -18.58 2.05
CA HIS A 36 11.76 -19.06 1.03
C HIS A 36 11.11 -20.10 0.10
N ALA A 37 9.80 -19.98 -0.17
CA ALA A 37 9.07 -20.91 -1.02
C ALA A 37 9.84 -21.19 -2.33
N ASN A 38 9.84 -22.46 -2.74
CA ASN A 38 10.51 -22.98 -3.93
C ASN A 38 12.04 -22.85 -3.95
N THR A 39 12.65 -22.42 -2.84
CA THR A 39 14.12 -22.30 -2.66
C THR A 39 14.61 -23.21 -1.54
N PRO A 40 15.77 -23.88 -1.66
CA PRO A 40 16.28 -24.75 -0.60
C PRO A 40 16.74 -23.97 0.64
N VAL A 41 16.32 -24.41 1.82
CA VAL A 41 16.78 -23.91 3.13
C VAL A 41 17.64 -24.97 3.81
N THR A 42 18.85 -24.60 4.22
CA THR A 42 19.79 -25.53 4.87
C THR A 42 19.40 -25.82 6.32
N PRO A 43 19.78 -26.99 6.87
CA PRO A 43 19.65 -27.29 8.29
C PRO A 43 20.29 -26.22 9.18
N ASP A 44 21.46 -25.70 8.81
CA ASP A 44 22.13 -24.64 9.59
C ASP A 44 21.32 -23.35 9.65
N THR A 45 20.59 -23.01 8.58
CA THR A 45 19.69 -21.85 8.58
C THR A 45 18.50 -22.08 9.51
N LEU A 46 17.92 -23.29 9.51
CA LEU A 46 16.88 -23.67 10.47
C LEU A 46 17.41 -23.66 11.91
N ILE A 47 18.64 -24.12 12.15
CA ILE A 47 19.26 -24.13 13.48
C ILE A 47 19.46 -22.70 13.98
N ARG A 48 20.03 -21.81 13.15
CA ARG A 48 20.20 -20.39 13.50
C ARG A 48 18.87 -19.71 13.79
N GLU A 49 17.84 -20.03 13.03
CA GLU A 49 16.50 -19.48 13.25
C GLU A 49 15.89 -19.98 14.58
N LEU A 50 16.01 -21.27 14.87
CA LEU A 50 15.37 -21.88 16.04
C LEU A 50 16.10 -21.60 17.36
N TRP A 51 17.42 -21.49 17.36
CA TRP A 51 18.23 -21.38 18.59
C TRP A 51 19.21 -20.21 18.64
N GLN A 52 19.32 -19.40 17.58
CA GLN A 52 20.22 -18.24 17.49
C GLN A 52 21.67 -18.59 17.90
N HIS A 53 22.08 -18.26 19.13
CA HIS A 53 23.44 -18.43 19.65
C HIS A 53 23.65 -19.66 20.54
N GLY A 54 22.62 -20.49 20.79
CA GLY A 54 22.71 -21.61 21.73
C GLY A 54 22.08 -22.92 21.23
N PRO A 55 22.51 -23.48 20.08
CA PRO A 55 21.95 -24.74 19.60
C PRO A 55 22.37 -25.92 20.50
N PRO A 56 21.44 -26.85 20.82
CA PRO A 56 21.80 -28.07 21.54
C PRO A 56 22.67 -28.99 20.67
N ARG A 57 23.41 -29.91 21.30
CA ARG A 57 24.19 -30.94 20.56
C ARG A 57 23.31 -31.78 19.61
N SER A 58 22.03 -31.92 19.93
CA SER A 58 21.02 -32.64 19.13
C SER A 58 20.23 -31.75 18.16
N ALA A 59 20.69 -30.53 17.86
CA ALA A 59 19.95 -29.56 17.04
C ALA A 59 19.54 -30.13 15.68
N LEU A 60 20.44 -30.84 14.99
CA LEU A 60 20.16 -31.43 13.68
C LEU A 60 19.03 -32.46 13.74
N ASN A 61 19.05 -33.38 14.71
CA ASN A 61 18.00 -34.38 14.91
C ASN A 61 16.67 -33.73 15.28
N THR A 62 16.73 -32.65 16.05
CA THR A 62 15.54 -31.89 16.45
C THR A 62 14.92 -31.15 15.26
N VAL A 63 15.74 -30.58 14.37
CA VAL A 63 15.27 -30.00 13.09
C VAL A 63 14.58 -31.05 12.24
N GLN A 64 15.18 -32.23 12.06
CA GLN A 64 14.56 -33.32 11.30
C GLN A 64 13.19 -33.71 11.87
N THR A 65 13.06 -33.73 13.20
CA THR A 65 11.79 -34.00 13.88
C THR A 65 10.76 -32.90 13.59
N TYR A 66 11.12 -31.63 13.70
CA TYR A 66 10.21 -30.52 13.37
C TYR A 66 9.82 -30.50 11.89
N VAL A 67 10.75 -30.80 10.98
CA VAL A 67 10.46 -30.95 9.54
C VAL A 67 9.50 -32.10 9.29
N HIS A 68 9.65 -33.22 10.00
CA HIS A 68 8.72 -34.34 9.90
C HIS A 68 7.30 -33.97 10.36
N HIS A 69 7.17 -33.20 11.46
CA HIS A 69 5.88 -32.67 11.88
C HIS A 69 5.31 -31.65 10.89
N ALA A 70 6.13 -30.75 10.37
CA ALA A 70 5.77 -29.80 9.32
C ALA A 70 5.24 -30.51 8.07
N ARG A 71 5.92 -31.59 7.63
CA ARG A 71 5.48 -32.45 6.52
C ARG A 71 4.10 -33.03 6.75
N ARG A 72 3.84 -33.58 7.94
CA ARG A 72 2.53 -34.15 8.27
C ARG A 72 1.43 -33.09 8.20
N LEU A 73 1.72 -31.88 8.67
CA LEU A 73 0.77 -30.78 8.68
C LEU A 73 0.39 -30.31 7.27
N VAL A 74 1.37 -30.17 6.36
CA VAL A 74 1.12 -29.78 4.96
C VAL A 74 0.66 -30.96 4.07
N ALA A 75 0.62 -32.18 4.63
CA ALA A 75 0.20 -33.39 3.94
C ALA A 75 -1.20 -33.88 4.30
N LEU A 76 -1.93 -33.16 5.17
CA LEU A 76 -3.29 -33.50 5.52
C LEU A 76 -4.21 -33.49 4.28
N PRO A 77 -5.24 -34.35 4.20
CA PRO A 77 -6.14 -34.43 3.04
C PRO A 77 -6.84 -33.09 2.74
N ASP A 78 -7.24 -32.35 3.77
CA ASP A 78 -7.85 -31.01 3.66
C ASP A 78 -6.87 -29.95 3.10
N VAL A 79 -5.59 -30.34 2.97
CA VAL A 79 -4.43 -29.52 2.61
C VAL A 79 -3.83 -29.95 1.26
N ARG A 80 -4.20 -31.11 0.70
CA ARG A 80 -3.68 -31.61 -0.59
C ARG A 80 -4.80 -32.09 -1.53
N PRO A 81 -4.90 -31.57 -2.77
CA PRO A 81 -5.57 -32.28 -3.83
C PRO A 81 -4.59 -33.35 -4.36
N ASP A 82 -4.95 -34.60 -4.17
CA ASP A 82 -4.47 -35.83 -4.83
C ASP A 82 -2.97 -36.01 -5.18
N GLY A 83 -2.37 -37.08 -4.64
CA GLY A 83 -1.31 -37.90 -5.28
C GLY A 83 0.03 -37.28 -5.75
N GLY A 84 0.24 -35.98 -5.65
CA GLY A 84 1.39 -35.28 -6.27
C GLY A 84 2.72 -35.31 -5.50
N ARG A 85 3.76 -34.68 -6.10
CA ARG A 85 5.11 -34.49 -5.52
C ARG A 85 5.04 -33.92 -4.09
N PRO A 86 5.92 -34.33 -3.15
CA PRO A 86 5.84 -33.91 -1.76
C PRO A 86 5.96 -32.38 -1.63
N VAL A 87 5.00 -31.76 -0.94
CA VAL A 87 4.95 -30.31 -0.65
C VAL A 87 6.21 -29.85 0.08
N LEU A 88 6.82 -30.71 0.91
CA LEU A 88 8.09 -30.43 1.58
C LEU A 88 9.10 -31.54 1.33
N SER A 89 10.04 -31.30 0.42
CA SER A 89 11.09 -32.27 0.05
C SER A 89 12.41 -32.00 0.79
N THR A 90 13.22 -33.05 0.95
CA THR A 90 14.65 -32.90 1.29
C THR A 90 15.44 -33.08 -0.01
N GLN A 91 16.17 -32.05 -0.43
CA GLN A 91 16.98 -32.06 -1.64
C GLN A 91 18.27 -31.27 -1.40
N PHE A 92 19.39 -31.72 -1.99
CA PHE A 92 20.68 -31.01 -1.96
C PHE A 92 21.18 -30.62 -0.55
N GLY A 93 20.91 -31.45 0.46
CA GLY A 93 21.29 -31.16 1.85
C GLY A 93 20.43 -30.09 2.53
N GLY A 94 19.32 -29.68 1.92
CA GLY A 94 18.35 -28.73 2.46
C GLY A 94 16.91 -29.20 2.37
N TYR A 95 16.00 -28.33 2.78
CA TYR A 95 14.55 -28.54 2.76
C TYR A 95 13.90 -27.50 1.86
N THR A 96 13.02 -27.93 0.97
CA THR A 96 12.32 -27.05 0.02
C THR A 96 10.83 -27.23 0.14
N MET A 97 10.11 -26.12 0.32
CA MET A 97 8.65 -26.06 0.26
C MET A 97 8.21 -25.79 -1.18
N HIS A 98 7.60 -26.78 -1.83
CA HIS A 98 7.05 -26.70 -3.18
C HIS A 98 5.59 -26.26 -3.11
N VAL A 99 5.35 -24.98 -3.40
CA VAL A 99 4.02 -24.36 -3.37
C VAL A 99 3.88 -23.39 -4.52
N ASP A 100 2.67 -23.27 -5.06
CA ASP A 100 2.34 -22.18 -5.97
C ASP A 100 2.57 -20.84 -5.26
N GLU A 101 3.25 -19.91 -5.91
CA GLU A 101 3.48 -18.58 -5.38
C GLU A 101 2.16 -17.85 -5.10
N ALA A 102 1.11 -18.11 -5.88
CA ALA A 102 -0.23 -17.59 -5.65
C ALA A 102 -0.87 -18.11 -4.35
N ALA A 103 -0.34 -19.21 -3.78
CA ALA A 103 -0.80 -19.75 -2.51
C ALA A 103 -0.12 -19.09 -1.30
N VAL A 104 0.93 -18.30 -1.46
CA VAL A 104 1.66 -17.66 -0.35
C VAL A 104 1.48 -16.14 -0.43
N ASP A 105 0.78 -15.54 0.53
CA ASP A 105 0.45 -14.11 0.50
C ASP A 105 1.68 -13.19 0.40
N VAL A 106 2.81 -13.55 1.01
CA VAL A 106 4.09 -12.85 0.84
C VAL A 106 4.55 -12.84 -0.62
N LYS A 107 4.44 -13.96 -1.35
CA LYS A 107 4.84 -14.03 -2.76
C LYS A 107 3.88 -13.25 -3.65
N VAL A 108 2.58 -13.34 -3.36
CA VAL A 108 1.56 -12.52 -4.02
C VAL A 108 1.85 -11.03 -3.82
N PHE A 109 2.15 -10.62 -2.58
CA PHE A 109 2.50 -9.24 -2.25
C PHE A 109 3.74 -8.76 -3.02
N GLU A 110 4.83 -9.53 -3.00
CA GLU A 110 6.06 -9.20 -3.74
C GLU A 110 5.80 -9.03 -5.25
N GLY A 111 5.06 -9.96 -5.85
CA GLY A 111 4.69 -9.91 -7.26
C GLY A 111 3.81 -8.70 -7.61
N MET A 112 2.79 -8.40 -6.79
CA MET A 112 1.93 -7.24 -6.99
C MET A 112 2.70 -5.92 -6.83
N VAL A 113 3.64 -5.83 -5.89
CA VAL A 113 4.49 -4.64 -5.73
C VAL A 113 5.43 -4.45 -6.93
N SER A 114 6.03 -5.53 -7.45
CA SER A 114 6.85 -5.44 -8.68
C SER A 114 6.02 -4.93 -9.85
N ARG A 115 4.87 -5.56 -10.09
CA ARG A 115 3.94 -5.15 -11.14
C ARG A 115 3.51 -3.70 -10.99
N GLY A 116 3.08 -3.29 -9.79
CA GLY A 116 2.67 -1.91 -9.52
C GLY A 116 3.76 -0.88 -9.81
N LYS A 117 5.02 -1.20 -9.53
CA LYS A 117 6.18 -0.36 -9.89
C LYS A 117 6.44 -0.33 -11.40
N GLU A 118 6.25 -1.43 -12.11
CA GLU A 118 6.37 -1.49 -13.57
C GLU A 118 5.28 -0.65 -14.24
N GLU A 119 4.03 -0.78 -13.79
CA GLU A 119 2.90 0.04 -14.24
C GLU A 119 3.16 1.53 -14.02
N PHE A 120 3.73 1.90 -12.86
CA PHE A 120 4.11 3.29 -12.56
C PHE A 120 5.13 3.83 -13.56
N ARG A 121 6.21 3.06 -13.82
CA ARG A 121 7.26 3.46 -14.77
C ARG A 121 6.73 3.57 -16.21
N ALA A 122 5.73 2.77 -16.55
CA ALA A 122 5.05 2.82 -17.84
C ALA A 122 4.02 3.98 -17.95
N GLY A 123 3.87 4.81 -16.91
CA GLY A 123 2.89 5.91 -16.89
C GLY A 123 1.44 5.47 -16.69
N ARG A 124 1.21 4.18 -16.40
CA ARG A 124 -0.12 3.58 -16.19
C ARG A 124 -0.50 3.72 -14.72
N TYR A 125 -0.68 4.97 -14.27
CA TYR A 125 -0.81 5.30 -12.85
C TYR A 125 -2.05 4.67 -12.18
N GLU A 126 -3.16 4.52 -12.89
CA GLU A 126 -4.36 3.88 -12.35
C GLU A 126 -4.12 2.39 -12.06
N ALA A 127 -3.59 1.65 -13.04
CA ALA A 127 -3.21 0.25 -12.87
C ALA A 127 -2.14 0.07 -11.76
N SER A 128 -1.21 1.02 -11.63
CA SER A 128 -0.24 1.04 -10.54
C SER A 128 -0.91 1.19 -9.18
N ALA A 129 -1.80 2.17 -9.03
CA ALA A 129 -2.50 2.44 -7.78
C ALA A 129 -3.39 1.26 -7.34
N ASP A 130 -4.09 0.62 -8.28
CA ASP A 130 -4.95 -0.54 -8.02
C ASP A 130 -4.16 -1.78 -7.61
N ALA A 131 -3.06 -2.07 -8.33
CA ALA A 131 -2.19 -3.21 -8.01
C ALA A 131 -1.54 -3.04 -6.63
N LEU A 132 -1.04 -1.85 -6.33
CA LEU A 132 -0.42 -1.56 -5.02
C LEU A 132 -1.47 -1.49 -3.91
N GLY A 133 -2.66 -0.97 -4.18
CA GLY A 133 -3.77 -0.98 -3.22
C GLY A 133 -4.18 -2.41 -2.85
N SER A 134 -4.30 -3.28 -3.85
CA SER A 134 -4.58 -4.71 -3.64
C SER A 134 -3.48 -5.41 -2.84
N ALA A 135 -2.21 -5.11 -3.15
CA ALA A 135 -1.07 -5.64 -2.42
C ALA A 135 -1.08 -5.24 -0.94
N LEU A 136 -1.32 -3.95 -0.67
CA LEU A 136 -1.39 -3.41 0.69
C LEU A 136 -2.59 -3.98 1.47
N GLY A 137 -3.70 -4.30 0.78
CA GLY A 137 -4.86 -4.98 1.37
C GLY A 137 -4.59 -6.39 1.89
N LEU A 138 -3.46 -7.01 1.53
CA LEU A 138 -3.05 -8.32 2.08
C LEU A 138 -2.55 -8.22 3.54
N TRP A 139 -2.22 -7.01 4.00
CA TRP A 139 -1.70 -6.78 5.34
C TRP A 139 -2.79 -6.83 6.40
N ARG A 140 -2.71 -7.84 7.28
CA ARG A 140 -3.68 -8.05 8.38
C ARG A 140 -3.11 -7.75 9.76
N GLY A 141 -1.96 -7.09 9.82
CA GLY A 141 -1.21 -6.80 11.04
C GLY A 141 0.27 -7.15 10.89
N PRO A 142 1.02 -7.21 12.01
CA PRO A 142 2.45 -7.51 11.98
C PRO A 142 2.72 -8.92 11.40
N VAL A 143 3.71 -8.99 10.51
CA VAL A 143 4.13 -10.23 9.84
C VAL A 143 4.53 -11.28 10.87
N LEU A 144 3.95 -12.48 10.75
CA LEU A 144 4.19 -13.63 11.64
C LEU A 144 3.93 -13.34 13.14
N SER A 145 2.97 -12.48 13.47
CA SER A 145 2.69 -12.02 14.85
C SER A 145 2.42 -13.12 15.91
N ASN A 146 2.03 -14.33 15.51
CA ASN A 146 1.78 -15.47 16.39
C ASN A 146 2.86 -16.56 16.32
N VAL A 147 3.98 -16.32 15.64
CA VAL A 147 5.07 -17.29 15.47
C VAL A 147 6.35 -16.75 16.11
N PRO A 148 7.10 -17.55 16.88
CA PRO A 148 8.41 -17.14 17.36
C PRO A 148 9.35 -16.86 16.18
N THR A 149 10.10 -15.77 16.23
CA THR A 149 11.06 -15.38 15.19
C THR A 149 12.47 -15.34 15.74
N GLY A 150 13.39 -15.90 14.97
CA GLY A 150 14.83 -15.78 15.12
C GLY A 150 15.40 -14.76 14.14
N GLY A 151 16.72 -14.68 14.07
CA GLY A 151 17.40 -13.66 13.25
C GLY A 151 17.13 -13.75 11.75
N VAL A 152 16.82 -14.95 11.22
CA VAL A 152 16.57 -15.13 9.78
C VAL A 152 15.18 -14.61 9.42
N LEU A 153 14.15 -15.00 10.18
CA LEU A 153 12.80 -14.48 9.98
C LEU A 153 12.72 -12.98 10.31
N ALA A 154 13.40 -12.51 11.35
CA ALA A 154 13.43 -11.09 11.70
C ALA A 154 13.96 -10.22 10.53
N GLY A 155 15.07 -10.62 9.90
CA GLY A 155 15.58 -9.91 8.72
C GLY A 155 14.60 -9.92 7.54
N ARG A 156 13.88 -11.03 7.34
CA ARG A 156 12.84 -11.13 6.31
C ARG A 156 11.64 -10.23 6.61
N ILE A 157 11.21 -10.14 7.88
CA ILE A 157 10.13 -9.25 8.31
C ILE A 157 10.49 -7.80 8.04
N VAL A 158 11.69 -7.37 8.43
CA VAL A 158 12.19 -6.00 8.15
C VAL A 158 12.15 -5.70 6.65
N HIS A 159 12.63 -6.63 5.82
CA HIS A 159 12.58 -6.46 4.37
C HIS A 159 11.14 -6.28 3.83
N LEU A 160 10.17 -7.04 4.36
CA LEU A 160 8.77 -6.93 3.94
C LEU A 160 8.14 -5.61 4.38
N GLU A 161 8.45 -5.12 5.58
CA GLU A 161 8.00 -3.81 6.06
C GLU A 161 8.59 -2.66 5.21
N GLU A 162 9.87 -2.74 4.85
CA GLU A 162 10.49 -1.79 3.92
C GLU A 162 9.80 -1.83 2.55
N LEU A 163 9.50 -3.03 2.04
CA LEU A 163 8.78 -3.19 0.79
C LEU A 163 7.35 -2.60 0.86
N ARG A 164 6.69 -2.70 2.01
CA ARG A 164 5.39 -2.08 2.30
C ARG A 164 5.47 -0.55 2.23
N ILE A 165 6.47 0.04 2.89
CA ILE A 165 6.69 1.50 2.83
C ILE A 165 6.89 1.94 1.38
N ARG A 166 7.72 1.23 0.61
CA ARG A 166 7.91 1.53 -0.82
C ARG A 166 6.63 1.37 -1.64
N ALA A 167 5.79 0.40 -1.33
CA ALA A 167 4.51 0.21 -2.01
C ALA A 167 3.53 1.36 -1.73
N LEU A 168 3.47 1.82 -0.46
CA LEU A 168 2.70 3.00 -0.05
C LEU A 168 3.18 4.25 -0.78
N GLU A 169 4.49 4.50 -0.80
CA GLU A 169 5.08 5.66 -1.47
C GLU A 169 4.70 5.73 -2.96
N VAL A 170 4.86 4.62 -3.68
CA VAL A 170 4.54 4.57 -5.12
C VAL A 170 3.04 4.73 -5.36
N ARG A 171 2.18 4.12 -4.53
CA ARG A 171 0.72 4.27 -4.66
C ARG A 171 0.28 5.71 -4.43
N ILE A 172 0.79 6.36 -3.39
CA ILE A 172 0.49 7.75 -3.07
C ILE A 172 0.94 8.66 -4.22
N GLU A 173 2.12 8.41 -4.79
CA GLU A 173 2.62 9.18 -5.92
C GLU A 173 1.79 8.95 -7.20
N ALA A 174 1.35 7.71 -7.46
CA ALA A 174 0.45 7.40 -8.58
C ALA A 174 -0.88 8.16 -8.45
N LEU A 175 -1.50 8.14 -7.27
CA LEU A 175 -2.73 8.85 -6.98
C LEU A 175 -2.56 10.37 -7.03
N ARG A 176 -1.39 10.88 -6.65
CA ARG A 176 -1.05 12.30 -6.85
C ARG A 176 -1.03 12.67 -8.32
N LEU A 177 -0.39 11.88 -9.17
CA LEU A 177 -0.32 12.12 -10.62
C LEU A 177 -1.68 12.03 -11.30
N LEU A 178 -2.62 11.29 -10.72
CA LEU A 178 -4.03 11.24 -11.13
C LEU A 178 -4.88 12.41 -10.57
N GLY A 179 -4.31 13.31 -9.77
CA GLY A 179 -5.04 14.43 -9.16
C GLY A 179 -5.95 14.01 -7.98
N ARG A 180 -5.77 12.80 -7.46
CA ARG A 180 -6.61 12.20 -6.39
C ARG A 180 -5.99 12.32 -5.00
N LEU A 181 -4.97 13.17 -4.83
CA LEU A 181 -4.25 13.30 -3.56
C LEU A 181 -5.15 13.74 -2.39
N ARG A 182 -6.20 14.52 -2.65
CA ARG A 182 -7.17 14.95 -1.61
C ARG A 182 -7.93 13.78 -0.98
N GLU A 183 -8.20 12.72 -1.74
CA GLU A 183 -8.89 11.52 -1.25
C GLU A 183 -8.04 10.75 -0.23
N LEU A 184 -6.70 10.93 -0.27
CA LEU A 184 -5.76 10.25 0.60
C LEU A 184 -5.57 10.91 1.97
N ILE A 185 -6.20 12.05 2.26
CA ILE A 185 -5.97 12.75 3.54
C ILE A 185 -6.20 11.86 4.77
N PRO A 186 -7.30 11.06 4.87
CA PRO A 186 -7.51 10.16 6.00
C PRO A 186 -6.42 9.08 6.11
N GLU A 187 -6.01 8.50 4.97
CA GLU A 187 -4.96 7.48 4.92
C GLU A 187 -3.60 8.06 5.30
N LEU A 188 -3.25 9.24 4.79
CA LEU A 188 -2.02 9.95 5.13
C LEU A 188 -1.96 10.31 6.63
N ARG A 189 -3.09 10.63 7.26
CA ARG A 189 -3.16 10.84 8.72
C ARG A 189 -2.85 9.56 9.50
N ALA A 190 -3.36 8.42 9.06
CA ALA A 190 -3.01 7.12 9.66
C ALA A 190 -1.51 6.81 9.46
N LEU A 191 -0.98 7.06 8.27
CA LEU A 191 0.44 6.80 7.98
C LEU A 191 1.40 7.66 8.80
N VAL A 192 1.11 8.95 9.01
CA VAL A 192 1.95 9.79 9.88
C VAL A 192 1.82 9.43 11.37
N HIS A 193 0.73 8.78 11.77
CA HIS A 193 0.60 8.23 13.11
C HIS A 193 1.43 6.94 13.26
N ASP A 194 1.36 6.05 12.27
CA ASP A 194 2.05 4.76 12.29
C ASP A 194 3.57 4.88 12.02
N TYR A 195 3.96 5.89 11.24
CA TYR A 195 5.35 6.19 10.87
C TYR A 195 5.71 7.64 11.24
N PRO A 196 5.73 8.00 12.53
CA PRO A 196 5.82 9.38 12.98
C PRO A 196 7.12 10.08 12.57
N LEU A 197 8.23 9.34 12.44
CA LEU A 197 9.53 9.88 12.01
C LEU A 197 9.73 9.87 10.48
N ASN A 198 8.74 9.40 9.70
CA ASN A 198 8.84 9.39 8.25
C ASN A 198 8.37 10.74 7.67
N GLU A 199 9.33 11.63 7.44
CA GLU A 199 9.09 12.97 6.90
C GLU A 199 8.41 13.00 5.53
N TRP A 200 8.59 11.95 4.71
CA TRP A 200 7.97 11.87 3.39
C TRP A 200 6.45 11.81 3.49
N PHE A 201 5.90 11.01 4.42
CA PHE A 201 4.46 10.95 4.65
C PHE A 201 3.91 12.28 5.18
N HIS A 202 4.64 12.95 6.08
CA HIS A 202 4.27 14.28 6.57
C HIS A 202 4.22 15.30 5.43
N GLY A 203 5.22 15.30 4.55
CA GLY A 203 5.23 16.15 3.36
C GLY A 203 4.01 15.91 2.46
N ARG A 204 3.62 14.65 2.24
CA ARG A 204 2.43 14.32 1.44
C ARG A 204 1.13 14.75 2.11
N LEU A 205 1.01 14.63 3.44
CA LEU A 205 -0.14 15.12 4.18
C LEU A 205 -0.26 16.66 4.07
N ILE A 206 0.84 17.39 4.26
CA ILE A 206 0.86 18.86 4.14
C ILE A 206 0.45 19.29 2.72
N ALA A 207 0.99 18.63 1.69
CA ALA A 207 0.65 18.90 0.30
C ALA A 207 -0.84 18.63 0.01
N ALA A 208 -1.36 17.49 0.46
CA ALA A 208 -2.76 17.11 0.27
C ALA A 208 -3.74 18.10 0.94
N LEU A 209 -3.43 18.53 2.17
CA LEU A 209 -4.22 19.52 2.91
C LEU A 209 -4.19 20.89 2.22
N HIS A 210 -3.01 21.31 1.74
CA HIS A 210 -2.86 22.56 0.99
C HIS A 210 -3.68 22.56 -0.31
N GLU A 211 -3.57 21.50 -1.09
CA GLU A 211 -4.33 21.33 -2.34
C GLU A 211 -5.83 21.28 -2.07
N ALA A 212 -6.27 20.76 -0.93
CA ALA A 212 -7.68 20.77 -0.50
C ALA A 212 -8.17 22.13 0.03
N GLY A 213 -7.34 23.18 0.03
CA GLY A 213 -7.68 24.50 0.60
C GLY A 213 -7.70 24.53 2.13
N ARG A 214 -7.29 23.45 2.81
CA ARG A 214 -7.27 23.30 4.27
C ARG A 214 -5.99 23.88 4.85
N ARG A 215 -5.75 25.17 4.59
CA ARG A 215 -4.49 25.86 4.89
C ARG A 215 -4.11 25.80 6.37
N ALA A 216 -5.06 26.03 7.27
CA ALA A 216 -4.80 25.99 8.72
C ALA A 216 -4.26 24.62 9.15
N GLU A 217 -4.91 23.55 8.69
CA GLU A 217 -4.51 22.18 9.02
C GLU A 217 -3.16 21.79 8.41
N ALA A 218 -2.84 22.28 7.21
CA ALA A 218 -1.52 22.08 6.61
C ALA A 218 -0.40 22.72 7.44
N LEU A 219 -0.64 23.93 7.97
CA LEU A 219 0.31 24.61 8.87
C LEU A 219 0.44 23.89 10.21
N ASP A 220 -0.66 23.39 10.77
CA ASP A 220 -0.63 22.64 12.02
C ASP A 220 0.08 21.28 11.87
N ALA A 221 -0.10 20.59 10.74
CA ALA A 221 0.66 19.37 10.42
C ALA A 221 2.17 19.66 10.37
N TYR A 222 2.60 20.74 9.70
CA TYR A 222 4.01 21.15 9.69
C TYR A 222 4.57 21.46 11.09
N ARG A 223 3.82 22.23 11.90
CA ARG A 223 4.24 22.54 13.28
C ARG A 223 4.38 21.27 14.13
N SER A 224 3.49 20.30 13.91
CA SER A 224 3.49 19.03 14.64
C SER A 224 4.72 18.19 14.31
N VAL A 225 5.04 17.98 13.02
CA VAL A 225 6.24 17.23 12.62
C VAL A 225 7.53 17.95 13.03
N ARG A 226 7.57 19.29 12.93
CA ARG A 226 8.72 20.07 13.38
C ARG A 226 8.99 19.90 14.87
N ARG A 227 7.94 19.94 15.70
CA ARG A 227 8.05 19.70 17.14
C ARG A 227 8.56 18.28 17.40
N LEU A 228 7.95 17.29 16.77
CA LEU A 228 8.34 15.88 16.91
C LEU A 228 9.83 15.65 16.57
N LEU A 229 10.30 16.11 15.41
CA LEU A 229 11.69 15.90 14.99
C LEU A 229 12.69 16.60 15.91
N ARG A 230 12.35 17.80 16.40
CA ARG A 230 13.19 18.51 17.35
C ARG A 230 13.25 17.79 18.69
N ASP A 231 12.11 17.32 19.18
CA ASP A 231 12.00 16.72 20.52
C ASP A 231 12.59 15.28 20.54
N GLU A 232 12.43 14.49 19.47
CA GLU A 232 12.92 13.10 19.39
C GLU A 232 14.35 12.98 18.84
N LEU A 233 14.73 13.84 17.87
CA LEU A 233 16.01 13.72 17.14
C LEU A 233 16.91 14.95 17.26
N GLY A 234 16.42 16.07 17.81
CA GLY A 234 17.16 17.33 17.82
C GLY A 234 17.35 17.95 16.43
N LEU A 235 16.54 17.54 15.45
CA LEU A 235 16.65 17.96 14.05
C LEU A 235 15.53 18.90 13.63
N GLU A 236 15.83 19.77 12.68
CA GLU A 236 14.80 20.51 11.94
C GLU A 236 14.25 19.67 10.77
N PRO A 237 13.02 19.94 10.28
CA PRO A 237 12.47 19.24 9.12
C PRO A 237 13.39 19.34 7.91
N SER A 238 13.39 18.30 7.09
CA SER A 238 14.10 18.23 5.82
C SER A 238 13.76 19.42 4.89
N PRO A 239 14.68 19.81 3.99
CA PRO A 239 14.47 20.92 3.06
C PRO A 239 13.18 20.78 2.22
N ASP A 240 12.78 19.56 1.87
CA ASP A 240 11.58 19.28 1.10
C ASP A 240 10.31 19.67 1.87
N VAL A 241 10.26 19.34 3.17
CA VAL A 241 9.14 19.67 4.05
C VAL A 241 9.13 21.18 4.36
N GLN A 242 10.30 21.81 4.51
CA GLN A 242 10.40 23.27 4.66
C GLN A 242 9.88 24.01 3.43
N ARG A 243 10.25 23.60 2.21
CA ARG A 243 9.73 24.21 0.97
C ARG A 243 8.22 24.03 0.82
N LEU A 244 7.66 22.92 1.30
CA LEU A 244 6.20 22.75 1.35
C LEU A 244 5.55 23.76 2.30
N HIS A 245 6.14 24.02 3.46
CA HIS A 245 5.66 25.05 4.38
C HIS A 245 5.65 26.44 3.74
N GLU A 246 6.73 26.82 3.06
CA GLU A 246 6.83 28.10 2.34
C GLU A 246 5.73 28.23 1.27
N ARG A 247 5.46 27.17 0.51
CA ARG A 247 4.35 27.14 -0.45
C ARG A 247 2.99 27.35 0.20
N VAL A 248 2.76 26.77 1.38
CA VAL A 248 1.51 26.94 2.14
C VAL A 248 1.36 28.37 2.67
N LEU A 249 2.48 29.05 2.98
CA LEU A 249 2.48 30.45 3.41
C LEU A 249 2.21 31.43 2.26
N SER A 250 2.62 31.09 1.05
CA SER A 250 2.38 31.91 -0.13
C SER A 250 0.86 32.05 -0.38
N PRO A 251 0.34 33.26 -0.63
CA PRO A 251 -1.06 33.42 -1.02
C PRO A 251 -1.31 32.58 -2.29
N LEU A 252 -2.36 31.75 -2.26
CA LEU A 252 -2.83 31.01 -3.43
C LEU A 252 -3.02 32.03 -4.55
N ARG A 253 -2.21 31.93 -5.61
CA ARG A 253 -2.40 32.72 -6.82
C ARG A 253 -3.67 32.18 -7.48
N VAL A 254 -4.82 32.76 -7.12
CA VAL A 254 -6.04 32.59 -7.90
C VAL A 254 -5.68 33.08 -9.30
N PRO A 255 -5.82 32.27 -10.37
CA PRO A 255 -5.75 32.80 -11.71
C PRO A 255 -6.86 33.84 -11.79
N SER A 256 -6.49 35.11 -11.77
CA SER A 256 -7.42 36.19 -12.11
C SER A 256 -7.87 35.89 -13.53
N ALA A 257 -9.12 35.42 -13.68
CA ALA A 257 -9.79 35.43 -14.97
C ALA A 257 -9.59 36.84 -15.55
N PRO A 258 -9.23 36.99 -16.84
CA PRO A 258 -9.17 38.30 -17.44
C PRO A 258 -10.54 38.94 -17.21
N ALA A 259 -10.53 40.11 -16.58
CA ALA A 259 -11.73 40.89 -16.36
C ALA A 259 -12.40 41.04 -17.72
N ALA A 260 -13.54 40.38 -17.90
CA ALA A 260 -14.43 40.71 -18.99
C ALA A 260 -14.86 42.15 -18.73
N THR A 261 -14.21 43.08 -19.43
CA THR A 261 -14.71 44.42 -19.64
C THR A 261 -16.06 44.24 -20.31
N LEU A 262 -17.12 44.31 -19.50
CA LEU A 262 -18.43 44.66 -20.00
C LEU A 262 -18.35 46.13 -20.40
N ASP A 263 -17.80 46.37 -21.59
CA ASP A 263 -18.05 47.61 -22.33
C ASP A 263 -19.54 47.59 -22.65
N GLY A 264 -20.30 48.27 -21.78
CA GLY A 264 -21.63 48.70 -22.08
C GLY A 264 -21.55 49.86 -23.07
N ASP A 265 -21.63 49.54 -24.35
CA ASP A 265 -22.06 50.49 -25.38
C ASP A 265 -22.95 49.76 -26.39
N GLY A 266 -24.23 49.67 -26.03
CA GLY A 266 -25.32 49.25 -26.91
C GLY A 266 -26.36 50.35 -26.92
N GLN A 267 -26.19 51.35 -27.79
CA GLN A 267 -27.26 52.29 -28.14
C GLN A 267 -28.41 51.53 -28.83
N PRO A 268 -29.68 51.84 -28.54
CA PRO A 268 -30.79 51.27 -29.29
C PRO A 268 -30.94 51.99 -30.64
N GLU A 269 -30.71 51.25 -31.72
CA GLU A 269 -30.93 51.64 -33.10
C GLU A 269 -32.45 51.71 -33.39
N MET A 270 -32.96 52.91 -33.72
CA MET A 270 -34.32 53.11 -34.20
C MET A 270 -34.42 52.79 -35.70
N PRO A 271 -35.42 52.02 -36.18
CA PRO A 271 -35.62 51.81 -37.60
C PRO A 271 -36.46 52.95 -38.22
N ARG A 272 -35.85 53.70 -39.15
CA ARG A 272 -36.53 54.37 -40.28
C ARG A 272 -36.37 53.43 -41.48
N GLY A 273 -37.33 53.11 -42.34
CA GLY A 273 -38.73 53.43 -42.52
C GLY A 273 -39.14 52.71 -43.82
N ALA A 274 -40.43 52.49 -44.05
CA ALA A 274 -40.94 52.15 -45.38
C ALA A 274 -42.36 52.69 -45.55
N ASP A 275 -42.49 53.56 -46.54
CA ASP A 275 -43.74 54.06 -47.10
C ASP A 275 -44.71 52.93 -47.45
N SER A 276 -45.98 53.15 -47.12
CA SER A 276 -47.08 52.79 -48.02
C SER A 276 -48.32 53.63 -47.69
N ALA A 277 -48.60 54.57 -48.60
CA ALA A 277 -49.94 55.14 -48.73
C ALA A 277 -50.87 54.06 -49.32
N THR A 278 -52.10 53.95 -48.83
CA THR A 278 -53.35 53.93 -49.64
C THR A 278 -54.60 53.60 -48.79
N SER A 279 -55.53 54.55 -48.80
CA SER A 279 -57.00 54.41 -48.78
C SER A 279 -57.73 53.65 -47.66
N ALA A 280 -58.36 54.45 -46.79
CA ALA A 280 -59.81 54.54 -46.55
C ALA A 280 -60.76 53.33 -46.81
N ARG A 281 -61.68 53.20 -45.84
CA ARG A 281 -63.09 52.70 -45.89
C ARG A 281 -63.40 51.23 -45.54
N ARG A 282 -64.07 51.07 -44.39
CA ARG A 282 -65.34 50.35 -44.07
C ARG A 282 -65.19 49.60 -42.74
N ALA A 283 -65.91 49.98 -41.68
CA ALA A 283 -67.30 49.62 -41.38
C ALA A 283 -67.50 48.09 -41.29
N GLY A 284 -67.67 47.57 -40.07
CA GLY A 284 -67.94 46.16 -39.84
C GLY A 284 -68.01 45.80 -38.35
N MET A 285 -69.20 45.95 -37.79
CA MET A 285 -69.64 45.53 -36.47
C MET A 285 -69.83 44.00 -36.39
N SER A 286 -69.68 43.49 -35.17
CA SER A 286 -70.35 42.30 -34.59
C SER A 286 -69.67 40.93 -34.67
N SER A 287 -69.44 40.43 -33.44
CA SER A 287 -69.74 39.09 -32.91
C SER A 287 -68.88 37.90 -33.29
#